data_AF-A0A4R1R876-F1
#
_entry.id   AF-A0A4R1R876-F1
#
_cell.length_a   1.000
_cell.length_b   1.000
_cell.length_c   1.000
_cell.angle_alpha   90.00
_cell.angle_beta   90.00
_cell.angle_gamma   90.00
#
_symmetry.space_group_name_H-M   'P 1'
#
loop_
_entity.id
_entity.type
_entity.pdbx_description
1 polymer ?
#
loop_
_entity_poly.entity_id
_entity_poly.type
_entity_poly.pdbx_seq_one_letter_code
_entity_poly.pdbx_strand_id
1 'polypeptide(L)' 'MMLIAVGESLKYLDKMTQGKLLAAYPDVDWKGAKGIRDIMSHHYFDIDAEIVFWVCQDKVPLLVRTVFRMQADLG' A
#
# COMPACT_ATOMS: atom_id res chain seq x y z
N MET A 1 -11.29 4.76 -5.56
CA MET A 1 -10.30 4.77 -6.66
C MET A 1 -8.87 5.05 -6.20
N MET A 2 -8.61 5.99 -5.29
CA MET A 2 -7.23 6.28 -4.82
C MET A 2 -6.49 5.07 -4.25
N LEU A 3 -7.12 4.29 -3.35
CA LEU A 3 -6.49 3.09 -2.77
C LEU A 3 -6.19 1.99 -3.80
N ILE A 4 -6.99 1.90 -4.87
CA ILE A 4 -6.73 1.00 -6.01
C ILE A 4 -5.46 1.46 -6.74
N ALA A 5 -5.34 2.75 -7.04
CA ALA A 5 -4.16 3.30 -7.72
C ALA A 5 -2.88 3.17 -6.88
N VAL A 6 -2.98 3.36 -5.55
CA VAL A 6 -1.87 3.15 -4.62
C VAL A 6 -1.44 1.68 -4.62
N GLY A 7 -2.37 0.74 -4.45
CA GLY A 7 -2.06 -0.68 -4.48
C GLY A 7 -1.41 -1.13 -5.80
N GLU A 8 -1.86 -0.56 -6.92
CA GLU A 8 -1.26 -0.85 -8.22
C GLU A 8 0.15 -0.27 -8.39
N SER A 9 0.35 0.97 -7.95
CA SER A 9 1.67 1.61 -7.98
C SER A 9 2.67 0.82 -7.13
N LEU A 10 2.25 0.29 -5.97
CA LEU A 10 3.08 -0.56 -5.12
C LEU A 10 3.43 -1.89 -5.80
N LYS A 11 2.48 -2.53 -6.52
CA LYS A 11 2.77 -3.75 -7.30
C LYS A 11 3.83 -3.49 -8.38
N TYR A 12 3.73 -2.36 -9.10
CA TYR A 12 4.73 -1.99 -10.10
C TYR A 12 6.09 -1.68 -9.48
N LEU A 13 6.13 -0.91 -8.40
CA LEU A 13 7.39 -0.58 -7.70
C LEU A 13 8.09 -1.84 -7.19
N ASP A 14 7.35 -2.75 -6.57
CA ASP A 14 7.86 -4.03 -6.09
C ASP A 14 8.45 -4.87 -7.24
N LYS A 15 7.76 -4.91 -8.38
CA LYS A 15 8.25 -5.59 -9.59
C LYS A 15 9.52 -4.95 -10.14
N MET A 16 9.55 -3.63 -10.27
CA MET A 16 10.69 -2.87 -10.81
C MET A 16 11.94 -3.02 -9.93
N THR A 17 11.75 -3.11 -8.62
CA THR A 17 12.83 -3.26 -7.63
C THR A 17 13.14 -4.72 -7.28
N GLN A 18 12.54 -5.68 -7.99
CA GLN A 18 12.69 -7.12 -7.77
C GLN A 18 12.40 -7.54 -6.31
N GLY A 19 11.43 -6.88 -5.66
CA GLY A 19 11.05 -7.14 -4.28
C GLY A 19 12.05 -6.64 -3.22
N LYS A 20 13.15 -6.00 -3.62
CA LYS A 20 14.23 -5.63 -2.69
C LYS A 20 13.94 -4.35 -1.94
N LEU A 21 13.33 -3.36 -2.60
CA LEU A 21 13.13 -2.05 -2.00
C LEU A 21 12.13 -2.13 -0.83
N LEU A 22 10.93 -2.66 -1.07
CA LEU A 22 9.89 -2.73 -0.03
C LEU A 22 10.32 -3.61 1.15
N ALA A 23 11.06 -4.69 0.90
CA ALA A 23 11.60 -5.57 1.93
C ALA A 23 12.54 -4.86 2.93
N ALA A 24 13.18 -3.75 2.52
CA ALA A 24 14.03 -2.94 3.41
C ALA A 24 13.22 -2.09 4.42
N TYR A 25 11.89 -2.01 4.27
CA TYR A 25 11.01 -1.20 5.11
C TYR A 25 9.87 -2.05 5.70
N PRO A 26 10.17 -2.94 6.67
CA PRO A 26 9.22 -3.96 7.14
C PRO A 26 8.08 -3.41 8.01
N ASP A 27 8.11 -2.14 8.40
CA ASP A 27 7.09 -1.49 9.22
C ASP A 27 5.71 -1.45 8.54
N VAL A 28 5.67 -1.55 7.21
CA VAL A 28 4.45 -1.56 6.41
C VAL A 28 4.11 -2.99 5.98
N ASP A 29 2.84 -3.38 6.15
CA ASP A 29 2.31 -4.58 5.53
C ASP A 29 2.15 -4.38 4.01
N TRP A 30 3.23 -4.65 3.27
CA TRP A 30 3.25 -4.52 1.81
C TRP A 30 2.30 -5.49 1.11
N LYS A 31 2.03 -6.65 1.72
CA LYS A 31 1.10 -7.64 1.14
C LYS A 31 -0.32 -7.08 1.21
N GLY A 32 -0.74 -6.58 2.36
CA GLY A 32 -2.03 -5.92 2.53
C GLY A 32 -2.16 -4.66 1.67
N ALA A 33 -1.13 -3.80 1.67
CA ALA A 33 -1.14 -2.55 0.90
C ALA A 33 -1.26 -2.79 -0.62
N LYS A 34 -0.64 -3.85 -1.16
CA LYS A 34 -0.83 -4.27 -2.57
C LYS A 34 -2.19 -4.95 -2.80
N GLY A 35 -2.66 -5.72 -1.83
CA GLY A 35 -3.90 -6.52 -1.94
C GLY A 35 -5.18 -5.71 -1.89
N ILE A 36 -5.17 -4.50 -1.31
CA ILE A 36 -6.37 -3.67 -1.18
C ILE A 36 -7.01 -3.34 -2.53
N ARG A 37 -6.20 -3.19 -3.59
CA ARG A 37 -6.67 -3.00 -4.97
C ARG A 37 -7.58 -4.14 -5.41
N ASP A 38 -7.20 -5.38 -5.12
CA ASP A 38 -7.86 -6.57 -5.62
C ASP A 38 -9.25 -6.72 -4.98
N ILE A 39 -9.34 -6.44 -3.68
CA ILE A 39 -10.61 -6.38 -2.93
C ILE A 39 -11.49 -5.24 -3.46
N MET A 40 -10.93 -4.03 -3.58
CA MET A 40 -11.69 -2.85 -4.02
C MET A 40 -12.17 -2.88 -5.47
N SER A 41 -11.53 -3.69 -6.33
CA SER A 41 -11.88 -3.77 -7.75
C SER A 41 -12.82 -4.94 -8.05
N HIS A 42 -12.64 -6.09 -7.38
CA HIS A 42 -13.34 -7.34 -7.73
C HIS A 42 -14.33 -7.82 -6.67
N HIS A 43 -14.10 -7.48 -5.40
CA HIS A 43 -14.93 -7.91 -4.27
C HIS A 43 -15.64 -6.72 -3.62
N TYR A 44 -15.95 -5.70 -4.41
CA TYR A 44 -16.44 -4.42 -3.87
C TYR A 44 -17.79 -4.49 -3.16
N PHE A 45 -18.61 -5.50 -3.49
CA PHE A 45 -19.87 -5.77 -2.81
C PHE A 45 -19.67 -6.26 -1.36
N ASP A 46 -18.54 -6.91 -1.07
CA ASP A 46 -18.23 -7.51 0.24
C ASP A 46 -17.33 -6.60 1.09
N ILE A 47 -17.20 -5.32 0.71
CA ILE A 47 -16.35 -4.37 1.42
C ILE A 47 -17.04 -3.88 2.68
N ASP A 48 -16.33 -4.03 3.79
CA ASP A 48 -16.66 -3.38 5.05
C ASP A 48 -16.13 -1.93 5.06
N ALA A 49 -17.05 -0.97 5.18
CA ALA A 49 -16.73 0.45 5.24
C ALA A 49 -15.90 0.84 6.47
N GLU A 50 -16.09 0.17 7.61
CA GLU A 50 -15.32 0.40 8.84
C GLU A 50 -13.85 0.01 8.63
N ILE A 51 -13.61 -1.10 7.91
CA ILE A 51 -12.26 -1.52 7.55
C ILE A 51 -11.60 -0.51 6.63
N VAL A 52 -12.32 -0.01 5.61
CA VAL A 52 -11.78 1.00 4.69
C VAL A 52 -11.46 2.29 5.44
N PHE A 53 -12.33 2.72 6.34
CA PHE A 53 -12.12 3.90 7.16
C PHE A 53 -10.88 3.74 8.06
N TRP A 54 -10.76 2.62 8.76
CA TRP A 54 -9.60 2.28 9.58
C TRP A 54 -8.30 2.23 8.76
N VAL A 55 -8.32 1.66 7.56
CA VAL A 55 -7.14 1.70 6.66
C VAL A 55 -6.74 3.15 6.36
N CYS A 56 -7.70 4.02 6.05
CA CYS A 56 -7.43 5.42 5.78
C CYS A 56 -6.89 6.15 7.01
N GLN A 57 -7.42 5.86 8.20
CA GLN A 57 -7.04 6.52 9.44
C GLN A 57 -5.68 6.04 9.97
N ASP A 58 -5.40 4.74 9.93
CA ASP A 58 -4.26 4.14 10.62
C ASP A 58 -3.14 3.66 9.70
N LYS A 59 -3.47 3.15 8.50
CA LYS A 59 -2.48 2.53 7.60
C LYS A 59 -1.90 3.50 6.58
N VAL A 60 -2.74 4.37 6.01
CA VAL A 60 -2.29 5.36 5.03
C VAL A 60 -1.24 6.32 5.61
N PRO A 61 -1.37 6.87 6.85
CA PRO A 61 -0.35 7.75 7.40
C PRO A 61 1.01 7.06 7.59
N LEU A 62 1.01 5.78 7.99
CA LEU A 62 2.24 5.00 8.11
C LEU A 62 2.90 4.77 6.74
N LEU A 63 2.10 4.45 5.72
CA LEU A 63 2.58 4.31 4.35
C LEU A 63 3.23 5.61 3.85
N VAL A 64 2.56 6.76 4.05
CA VAL A 64 3.08 8.07 3.64
C VAL A 64 4.42 8.38 4.30
N ARG A 65 4.53 8.22 5.63
CA ARG A 65 5.80 8.44 6.35
C ARG A 65 6.90 7.52 5.84
N THR A 66 6.57 6.27 5.55
CA THR A 66 7.54 5.29 5.05
C THR A 66 8.02 5.64 3.64
N VAL A 67 7.14 6.10 2.75
CA VAL A 67 7.53 6.57 1.41
C VAL A 67 8.44 7.79 1.49
N PHE A 68 8.15 8.75 2.37
CA PHE A 68 9.06 9.88 2.57
C PHE A 68 10.42 9.46 3.11
N ARG A 69 10.46 8.50 4.05
CA ARG A 69 11.73 7.90 4.51
C ARG A 69 12.47 7.23 3.34
N MET A 70 11.77 6.43 2.52
CA MET A 70 12.37 5.80 1.33
C MET A 70 13.00 6.82 0.38
N GLN A 71 12.33 7.96 0.16
CA GLN A 71 12.88 9.02 -0.69
C GLN A 71 14.15 9.62 -0.10
N ALA A 72 14.18 9.90 1.20
CA ALA A 72 15.37 10.44 1.88
C ALA A 72 16.53 9.43 1.95
N ASP A 73 16.24 8.14 2.09
CA ASP A 73 17.28 7.09 2.13
C ASP A 73 17.89 6.81 0.75
N LEU A 74 17.15 7.09 -0.34
CA LEU A 74 17.58 6.89 -1.73
C LEU A 74 18.13 8.17 -2.40
N GLY A 75 17.99 9.34 -1.76
CA GLY A 75 18.38 10.66 -2.29
C GLY A 75 18.58 11.71 -1.21
#